data_AF-A0AAV5FYF0-F1
#
_entry.id   AF-A0AAV5FYF0-F1
#
_cell.length_a   1.000
_cell.length_b   1.000
_cell.length_c   1.000
_cell.angle_alpha   90.00
_cell.angle_beta   90.00
_cell.angle_gamma   90.00
#
_symmetry.space_group_name_H-M   'P 1'
#
loop_
_entity.id
_entity.type
_entity.pdbx_description
1 polymer ?
#
loop_
_entity_poly.entity_id
_entity_poly.type
_entity_poly.pdbx_seq_one_letter_code
_entity_poly.pdbx_strand_id
1 'polypeptide(L)'
;MDKSSIHFRKGCSQSICDDIKEVLEVHNEALNEKYLGMPVNVGSSSNGAYFKYLKDRVWKKIQGWMEQTLTAGGKEVPIKSVAQTILTYSMACFRLPQGLCKHIDGLIRKFWWGRKEGKGTTCWVAWEEMTKPKYLGGLGFHDIDMFDLALLARQAWQVLTEPESLSTQVFSSQFILQTQVF
;
A
#
# COMPACT_ATOMS: atom_id res chain seq x y z
N MET A 1 25.14 -16.42 -0.34
CA MET A 1 24.49 -16.63 -1.65
C MET A 1 22.98 -16.60 -1.40
N ASP A 2 22.47 -15.49 -0.86
CA ASP A 2 21.16 -15.46 -0.18
C ASP A 2 20.35 -14.25 -0.67
N LYS A 3 20.05 -14.23 -1.97
CA LYS A 3 19.23 -13.15 -2.57
C LYS A 3 17.85 -13.63 -3.02
N SER A 4 17.65 -14.93 -3.10
CA SER A 4 16.45 -15.54 -3.65
C SER A 4 15.85 -16.48 -2.61
N SER A 5 14.55 -16.34 -2.39
CA SER A 5 13.77 -17.24 -1.55
C SER A 5 12.55 -17.72 -2.34
N ILE A 6 12.13 -18.96 -2.08
CA ILE A 6 10.96 -19.56 -2.72
C ILE A 6 9.86 -19.74 -1.68
N HIS A 7 8.63 -19.41 -2.07
CA HIS A 7 7.45 -19.64 -1.25
C HIS A 7 6.48 -20.60 -1.94
N PHE A 8 6.18 -21.70 -1.27
CA PHE A 8 5.20 -22.67 -1.72
C PHE A 8 3.85 -22.45 -1.03
N ARG A 9 2.76 -22.65 -1.79
CA ARG A 9 1.40 -22.59 -1.25
C ARG A 9 1.19 -23.71 -0.23
N LYS A 10 0.47 -23.43 0.86
CA LYS A 10 0.02 -24.44 1.83
C LYS A 10 -0.83 -25.50 1.10
N GLY A 11 -0.30 -26.73 0.98
CA GLY A 11 -0.94 -27.85 0.29
C GLY A 11 -0.21 -28.40 -0.94
N CYS A 12 0.98 -27.89 -1.28
CA CYS A 12 1.80 -28.47 -2.34
C CYS A 12 2.48 -29.77 -1.88
N SER A 13 2.57 -30.79 -2.75
CA SER A 13 3.29 -32.04 -2.44
C SER A 13 4.76 -31.74 -2.19
N GLN A 14 5.32 -32.27 -1.09
CA GLN A 14 6.70 -32.05 -0.72
C GLN A 14 7.67 -32.49 -1.83
N SER A 15 7.33 -33.54 -2.58
CA SER A 15 8.14 -34.01 -3.72
C SER A 15 8.32 -32.93 -4.81
N ILE A 16 7.23 -32.25 -5.17
CA ILE A 16 7.26 -31.20 -6.19
C ILE A 16 8.01 -29.97 -5.67
N CYS A 17 7.85 -29.65 -4.38
CA CYS A 17 8.59 -28.56 -3.75
C CYS A 17 10.11 -28.82 -3.79
N ASP A 18 10.53 -30.06 -3.54
CA ASP A 18 11.94 -30.42 -3.49
C ASP A 18 12.55 -30.51 -4.90
N ASP A 19 11.82 -31.03 -5.89
CA ASP A 19 12.20 -30.98 -7.31
C ASP A 19 12.41 -29.53 -7.78
N ILE A 20 11.50 -28.62 -7.41
CA ILE A 20 11.58 -27.21 -7.78
C ILE A 20 12.77 -26.51 -7.09
N LYS A 21 13.07 -26.86 -5.84
CA LYS A 21 14.25 -26.32 -5.12
C LYS A 21 15.56 -26.80 -5.73
N GLU A 22 15.60 -28.03 -6.21
CA GLU A 22 16.77 -28.61 -6.88
C GLU A 22 16.99 -27.93 -8.24
N VAL A 23 15.94 -27.80 -9.07
CA VAL A 23 16.02 -27.13 -10.38
C VAL A 23 16.39 -25.66 -10.26
N LEU A 24 15.86 -24.96 -9.26
CA LEU A 24 16.10 -23.52 -9.08
C LEU A 24 17.37 -23.21 -8.26
N GLU A 25 18.04 -24.22 -7.69
CA GLU A 25 19.19 -24.08 -6.77
C GLU A 25 18.95 -23.11 -5.60
N VAL A 26 17.68 -22.91 -5.21
CA VAL A 26 17.30 -22.00 -4.11
C VAL A 26 16.73 -22.83 -2.97
N HIS A 27 17.49 -22.93 -1.89
CA HIS A 27 17.13 -23.75 -0.72
C HIS A 27 16.52 -22.92 0.43
N ASN A 28 16.36 -21.61 0.25
CA ASN A 28 15.91 -20.71 1.30
C ASN A 28 14.38 -20.55 1.29
N GLU A 29 13.71 -21.13 2.28
CA GLU A 29 12.28 -20.96 2.54
C GLU A 29 12.05 -19.77 3.49
N ALA A 30 12.02 -18.56 2.93
CA ALA A 30 11.85 -17.39 3.74
C ALA A 30 10.37 -17.02 3.92
N LEU A 31 9.77 -17.54 5.00
CA LEU A 31 8.37 -17.27 5.36
C LEU A 31 8.05 -15.80 5.68
N ASN A 32 9.08 -14.96 5.86
CA ASN A 32 8.94 -13.58 6.34
C ASN A 32 9.84 -12.57 5.60
N GLU A 33 10.23 -12.87 4.36
CA GLU A 33 11.04 -11.94 3.56
C GLU A 33 10.20 -10.83 2.93
N LYS A 34 10.83 -9.65 2.80
CA LYS A 34 10.27 -8.48 2.14
C LYS A 34 10.77 -8.44 0.71
N TYR A 35 9.87 -8.58 -0.24
CA TYR A 35 10.17 -8.39 -1.66
C TYR A 35 9.72 -7.00 -2.11
N LEU A 36 10.63 -6.22 -2.71
CA LEU A 36 10.38 -4.81 -3.10
C LEU A 36 9.84 -3.93 -1.94
N GLY A 37 10.22 -4.26 -0.70
CA GLY A 37 9.74 -3.56 0.49
C GLY A 37 8.33 -3.92 0.93
N MET A 38 7.70 -4.94 0.34
CA MET A 38 6.43 -5.51 0.78
C MET A 38 6.61 -6.94 1.32
N PRO A 39 5.91 -7.32 2.40
CA PRO A 39 5.93 -8.71 2.86
C PRO A 39 5.29 -9.62 1.79
N VAL A 40 5.97 -10.71 1.46
CA VAL A 40 5.54 -11.67 0.40
C VAL A 40 4.25 -12.41 0.78
N ASN A 41 3.97 -12.55 2.08
CA ASN A 41 2.81 -13.27 2.59
C ASN A 41 1.56 -12.35 2.69
N VAL A 42 1.01 -11.95 1.56
CA VAL A 42 -0.23 -11.16 1.50
C VAL A 42 -1.49 -12.05 1.57
N GLY A 43 -1.35 -13.36 1.34
CA GLY A 43 -2.50 -14.26 1.08
C GLY A 43 -2.89 -15.28 2.16
N SER A 44 -2.09 -15.55 3.21
CA SER A 44 -2.35 -16.73 4.08
C SER A 44 -2.77 -16.47 5.53
N SER A 45 -2.67 -15.24 6.03
CA SER A 45 -3.21 -14.88 7.35
C SER A 45 -3.69 -13.43 7.32
N SER A 46 -4.99 -13.27 7.04
CA SER A 46 -5.77 -12.03 7.22
C SER A 46 -4.97 -10.74 7.00
N ASN A 47 -5.06 -10.12 5.81
CA ASN A 47 -5.10 -8.66 5.57
C ASN A 47 -4.35 -7.72 6.56
N GLY A 48 -4.65 -7.77 7.86
CA GLY A 48 -3.98 -7.08 8.95
C GLY A 48 -2.44 -7.12 9.02
N ALA A 49 -1.70 -8.17 8.65
CA ALA A 49 -0.23 -8.15 8.79
C ALA A 49 0.45 -7.19 7.78
N TYR A 50 0.04 -7.28 6.50
CA TYR A 50 0.47 -6.35 5.46
C TYR A 50 -0.02 -4.93 5.73
N PHE A 51 -1.29 -4.76 6.10
CA PHE A 51 -1.86 -3.45 6.39
C PHE A 51 -1.24 -2.82 7.64
N LYS A 52 -0.89 -3.62 8.66
CA LYS A 52 -0.13 -3.15 9.82
C LYS A 52 1.26 -2.67 9.40
N TYR A 53 1.95 -3.41 8.54
CA TYR A 53 3.25 -2.98 8.02
C TYR A 53 3.15 -1.63 7.27
N LEU A 54 2.15 -1.48 6.39
CA LEU A 54 1.91 -0.25 5.64
C LEU A 54 1.61 0.93 6.58
N LYS A 55 0.73 0.70 7.55
CA LYS A 55 0.41 1.66 8.61
C LYS A 55 1.64 2.07 9.41
N ASP A 56 2.44 1.11 9.86
CA ASP A 56 3.63 1.36 10.68
C ASP A 56 4.68 2.15 9.90
N ARG A 57 4.82 1.90 8.59
CA ARG A 57 5.69 2.69 7.71
C ARG A 57 5.27 4.14 7.62
N VAL A 58 3.99 4.40 7.35
CA VAL A 58 3.46 5.76 7.27
C VAL A 58 3.57 6.45 8.63
N TRP A 59 3.22 5.74 9.70
CA TRP A 59 3.31 6.25 11.08
C TRP A 59 4.74 6.63 11.45
N LYS A 60 5.74 5.80 11.16
CA LYS A 60 7.16 6.09 11.45
C LYS A 60 7.64 7.35 10.73
N LYS A 61 7.19 7.60 9.51
CA LYS A 61 7.50 8.84 8.78
C LYS A 61 6.84 10.05 9.42
N ILE A 62 5.56 9.94 9.75
CA ILE A 62 4.79 11.01 10.39
C ILE A 62 5.37 11.36 11.78
N GLN A 63 5.77 10.37 12.57
CA GLN A 63 6.44 10.57 13.87
C GLN A 63 7.73 11.38 13.73
N GLY A 64 8.61 10.98 12.79
CA GLY A 64 9.84 11.72 12.53
C GLY A 64 9.60 13.17 12.08
N TRP A 65 8.48 13.46 11.42
CA TRP A 65 8.11 14.83 11.06
C TRP A 65 7.46 15.61 12.20
N MET A 66 6.75 14.94 13.12
CA MET A 66 6.15 15.60 14.30
C MET A 66 7.20 16.16 15.26
N GLU A 67 8.37 15.53 15.33
CA GLU A 67 9.52 16.02 16.10
C GLU A 67 10.11 17.32 15.54
N GLN A 68 9.86 17.60 14.25
CA GLN A 68 10.35 18.79 13.57
C GLN A 68 9.32 19.94 13.65
N THR A 69 9.78 21.14 13.99
CA THR A 69 8.95 22.35 13.94
C THR A 69 8.84 22.85 12.51
N LEU A 70 7.87 22.32 11.77
CA LEU A 70 7.60 22.71 10.39
C LEU A 70 6.53 23.80 10.32
N THR A 71 6.73 24.76 9.42
CA THR A 71 5.70 25.72 9.01
C THR A 71 4.58 25.00 8.24
N ALA A 72 3.42 25.64 8.04
CA ALA A 72 2.31 25.03 7.31
C ALA A 72 2.72 24.56 5.90
N GLY A 73 3.47 25.38 5.15
CA GLY A 73 4.04 24.98 3.86
C GLY A 73 5.07 23.84 3.98
N GLY A 74 5.86 23.83 5.05
CA GLY A 74 6.80 22.75 5.35
C GLY A 74 6.14 21.42 5.71
N LYS A 75 4.90 21.44 6.24
CA LYS A 75 4.09 20.23 6.50
C LYS A 75 3.42 19.68 5.24
N GLU A 76 3.06 20.54 4.29
CA GLU A 76 2.32 20.13 3.07
C GLU A 76 3.17 19.22 2.19
N VAL A 77 4.43 19.59 2.00
CA VAL A 77 5.38 18.88 1.12
C VAL A 77 5.53 17.40 1.49
N PRO A 78 5.93 17.01 2.73
CA PRO A 78 6.16 15.61 3.08
C PRO A 78 4.89 14.76 3.03
N ILE A 79 3.72 15.34 3.32
CA ILE A 79 2.44 14.63 3.19
C ILE A 79 2.22 14.18 1.75
N LYS A 80 2.38 15.11 0.80
CA LYS A 80 2.14 14.84 -0.62
C LYS A 80 3.24 13.98 -1.24
N SER A 81 4.49 14.33 -1.01
CA SER A 81 5.62 13.69 -1.70
C SER A 81 6.01 12.34 -1.11
N VAL A 82 5.77 12.12 0.18
CA VAL A 82 6.22 10.89 0.87
C VAL A 82 5.05 10.05 1.36
N ALA A 83 4.14 10.60 2.18
CA ALA A 83 3.08 9.77 2.77
C ALA A 83 2.11 9.21 1.71
N GLN A 84 1.68 10.04 0.75
CA GLN A 84 0.78 9.60 -0.33
C GLN A 84 1.50 8.70 -1.36
N THR A 85 2.75 9.00 -1.69
CA THR A 85 3.54 8.19 -2.64
C THR A 85 3.81 6.78 -2.11
N ILE A 86 4.10 6.60 -0.81
CA ILE A 86 4.30 5.27 -0.20
C ILE A 86 3.06 4.38 -0.39
N LEU A 87 1.88 4.97 -0.31
CA LEU A 87 0.62 4.25 -0.47
C LEU A 87 0.32 3.93 -1.94
N THR A 88 0.80 4.76 -2.87
CA THR A 88 0.46 4.66 -4.30
C THR A 88 0.81 3.29 -4.88
N TYR A 89 1.96 2.73 -4.49
CA TYR A 89 2.35 1.39 -4.93
C TYR A 89 1.40 0.30 -4.40
N SER A 90 1.07 0.35 -3.11
CA SER A 90 0.14 -0.59 -2.48
C SER A 90 -1.26 -0.51 -3.09
N MET A 91 -1.75 0.70 -3.34
CA MET A 91 -3.08 0.97 -3.89
C MET A 91 -3.22 0.54 -5.35
N ALA A 92 -2.13 0.60 -6.13
CA ALA A 92 -2.14 0.10 -7.50
C ALA A 92 -2.29 -1.43 -7.58
N CYS A 93 -1.86 -2.16 -6.54
CA CYS A 93 -1.88 -3.62 -6.52
C CYS A 93 -3.07 -4.22 -5.74
N PHE A 94 -3.55 -3.55 -4.69
CA PHE A 94 -4.54 -4.10 -3.77
C PHE A 94 -5.55 -3.05 -3.34
N ARG A 95 -6.83 -3.45 -3.25
CA ARG A 95 -7.86 -2.65 -2.59
C ARG A 95 -7.58 -2.56 -1.10
N LEU A 96 -7.38 -1.34 -0.60
CA LEU A 96 -7.17 -1.11 0.82
C LEU A 96 -8.50 -1.16 1.59
N PRO A 97 -8.54 -1.74 2.81
CA PRO A 97 -9.73 -1.68 3.65
C PRO A 97 -10.03 -0.23 4.04
N GLN A 98 -11.29 0.19 3.94
CA GLN A 98 -11.70 1.57 4.30
C GLN A 98 -11.26 1.99 5.71
N GLY A 99 -11.25 1.06 6.67
CA GLY A 99 -10.78 1.31 8.03
C GLY A 99 -9.30 1.71 8.08
N LEU A 100 -8.45 1.15 7.20
CA LEU A 100 -7.05 1.53 7.07
C LEU A 100 -6.91 2.92 6.47
N CYS A 101 -7.64 3.22 5.39
CA CYS A 101 -7.63 4.53 4.74
C CYS A 101 -7.99 5.63 5.73
N LYS A 102 -9.14 5.48 6.42
CA LYS A 102 -9.59 6.41 7.47
C LYS A 102 -8.59 6.55 8.61
N HIS A 103 -7.91 5.46 8.98
CA HIS A 103 -6.88 5.52 10.01
C HIS A 103 -5.70 6.37 9.56
N ILE A 104 -5.20 6.16 8.33
CA ILE A 104 -4.07 6.91 7.78
C ILE A 104 -4.43 8.39 7.59
N ASP A 105 -5.62 8.70 7.06
CA ASP A 105 -6.13 10.07 6.97
C ASP A 105 -6.16 10.73 8.35
N GLY A 106 -6.59 9.99 9.38
CA GLY A 106 -6.53 10.44 10.77
C GLY A 106 -5.11 10.75 11.24
N LEU A 107 -4.10 9.98 10.85
CA LEU A 107 -2.69 10.25 11.19
C LEU A 107 -2.18 11.50 10.48
N ILE A 108 -2.47 11.66 9.19
CA ILE A 108 -2.08 12.84 8.41
C ILE A 108 -2.77 14.09 8.98
N ARG A 109 -4.05 13.99 9.33
CA ARG A 109 -4.81 15.07 9.96
C ARG A 109 -4.24 15.47 11.31
N LYS A 110 -3.86 14.49 12.14
CA LYS A 110 -3.18 14.74 13.42
C LYS A 110 -1.83 15.42 13.23
N PHE A 111 -1.06 15.04 12.21
CA PHE A 111 0.21 15.70 11.90
C PHE A 111 0.03 17.14 11.41
N TRP A 112 -0.94 17.35 10.51
CA TRP A 112 -1.23 18.67 9.95
C TRP A 112 -1.63 19.66 11.04
N TRP A 113 -2.61 19.31 11.86
CA TRP A 113 -3.10 20.17 12.93
C TRP A 113 -2.21 20.15 14.18
N GLY A 114 -1.53 19.04 14.45
CA GLY A 114 -0.75 18.82 15.66
C GLY A 114 0.40 19.79 15.88
N ARG A 115 0.64 20.12 17.15
CA ARG A 115 1.78 20.92 17.63
C ARG A 115 2.71 20.05 18.49
N LYS A 116 3.97 20.48 18.63
CA LYS A 116 5.06 19.80 19.34
C LYS A 116 4.75 19.38 20.80
N GLU A 117 3.75 19.95 21.45
CA GLU A 117 3.52 19.83 22.91
C GLU A 117 2.41 18.85 23.31
N GLY A 118 2.15 17.78 22.55
CA GLY A 118 1.28 16.68 23.00
C GLY A 118 -0.20 17.03 23.29
N LYS A 119 -0.60 18.30 23.16
CA LYS A 119 -1.99 18.73 23.26
C LYS A 119 -2.68 18.50 21.92
N GLY A 120 -3.76 17.72 21.96
CA GLY A 120 -4.64 17.51 20.81
C GLY A 120 -5.14 18.86 20.30
N THR A 121 -4.67 19.25 19.13
CA THR A 121 -5.12 20.47 18.45
C THR A 121 -6.46 20.20 17.79
N THR A 122 -7.41 21.10 17.99
CA THR A 122 -8.71 21.06 17.31
C THR A 122 -8.51 21.10 15.80
N CYS A 123 -9.15 20.17 15.08
CA CYS A 123 -9.13 20.19 13.63
C CYS A 123 -10.14 21.24 13.13
N TRP A 124 -9.65 22.39 12.68
CA TRP A 124 -10.49 23.54 12.30
C TRP A 124 -11.22 23.36 10.96
N VAL A 125 -10.68 22.53 10.08
CA VAL A 125 -11.24 22.29 8.74
C VAL A 125 -11.60 20.81 8.60
N ALA A 126 -12.71 20.54 7.92
CA ALA A 126 -13.13 19.19 7.56
C ALA A 126 -12.12 18.57 6.59
N TRP A 127 -11.93 17.25 6.67
CA TRP A 127 -10.97 16.56 5.79
C TRP A 127 -11.34 16.69 4.31
N GLU A 128 -12.64 16.64 4.00
CA GLU A 128 -13.19 16.81 2.65
C GLU A 128 -12.83 18.16 2.03
N GLU A 129 -12.76 19.24 2.82
CA GLU A 129 -12.32 20.55 2.33
C GLU A 129 -10.81 20.58 2.06
N MET A 130 -10.02 19.79 2.80
CA MET A 130 -8.57 19.70 2.61
C MET A 130 -8.20 18.88 1.38
N THR A 131 -9.01 17.88 1.03
CA THR A 131 -8.76 17.03 -0.14
C THR A 131 -9.16 17.68 -1.46
N LYS A 132 -9.97 18.75 -1.42
CA LYS A 132 -10.29 19.54 -2.61
C LYS A 132 -9.02 20.08 -3.28
N PRO A 133 -8.99 20.18 -4.62
CA PRO A 133 -7.87 20.77 -5.33
C PRO A 133 -7.71 22.26 -5.01
N LYS A 134 -6.49 22.80 -5.20
CA LYS A 134 -6.14 24.18 -4.83
C LYS A 134 -7.02 25.24 -5.50
N TYR A 135 -7.46 25.00 -6.72
CA TYR A 135 -8.34 25.93 -7.45
C TYR A 135 -9.76 26.01 -6.85
N LEU A 136 -10.17 25.02 -6.04
CA LEU A 136 -11.42 25.03 -5.26
C LEU A 136 -11.20 25.45 -3.80
N GLY A 137 -10.04 26.03 -3.46
CA GLY A 137 -9.73 26.49 -2.11
C GLY A 137 -9.28 25.40 -1.14
N GLY A 138 -9.08 24.16 -1.59
CA GLY A 138 -8.54 23.07 -0.78
C GLY A 138 -7.01 23.00 -0.78
N LEU A 139 -6.45 22.05 -0.04
CA LEU A 139 -5.00 21.83 0.02
C LEU A 139 -4.50 20.90 -1.08
N GLY A 140 -5.38 20.16 -1.75
CA GLY A 140 -5.05 19.15 -2.75
C GLY A 140 -4.41 17.91 -2.13
N PHE A 141 -4.86 17.51 -0.94
CA PHE A 141 -4.57 16.17 -0.43
C PHE A 141 -5.44 15.13 -1.13
N HIS A 142 -4.94 13.91 -1.28
CA HIS A 142 -5.74 12.83 -1.83
C HIS A 142 -6.57 12.21 -0.72
N ASP A 143 -7.87 12.03 -0.96
CA ASP A 143 -8.66 11.04 -0.23
C ASP A 143 -8.13 9.66 -0.61
N ILE A 144 -7.57 8.94 0.37
CA ILE A 144 -6.89 7.66 0.13
C ILE A 144 -7.86 6.64 -0.44
N ASP A 145 -9.12 6.59 0.02
CA ASP A 145 -10.08 5.59 -0.43
C ASP A 145 -10.49 5.83 -1.90
N MET A 146 -10.76 7.10 -2.24
CA MET A 146 -11.10 7.47 -3.61
C MET A 146 -9.92 7.32 -4.57
N PHE A 147 -8.72 7.64 -4.12
CA PHE A 147 -7.50 7.51 -4.92
C PHE A 147 -7.13 6.05 -5.16
N ASP A 148 -7.33 5.17 -4.16
CA ASP A 148 -7.19 3.72 -4.30
C ASP A 148 -8.13 3.16 -5.38
N LEU A 149 -9.42 3.53 -5.33
CA LEU A 149 -10.38 3.17 -6.37
C LEU A 149 -9.97 3.67 -7.76
N ALA A 150 -9.49 4.92 -7.85
CA ALA A 150 -9.07 5.50 -9.11
C ALA A 150 -7.86 4.75 -9.72
N LEU A 151 -6.89 4.33 -8.90
CA LEU A 151 -5.73 3.56 -9.36
C LEU A 151 -6.13 2.16 -9.84
N LEU A 152 -7.02 1.49 -9.11
CA LEU A 152 -7.56 0.19 -9.53
C LEU A 152 -8.38 0.30 -10.81
N ALA A 153 -9.20 1.36 -10.95
CA ALA A 153 -9.96 1.62 -12.17
C ALA A 153 -9.03 1.88 -13.37
N ARG A 154 -7.93 2.60 -13.18
CA ARG A 154 -6.90 2.78 -14.20
C ARG A 154 -6.26 1.45 -14.59
N GLN A 155 -5.97 0.58 -13.63
CA GLN A 155 -5.41 -0.74 -13.93
C GLN A 155 -6.41 -1.62 -14.71
N ALA A 156 -7.69 -1.61 -14.30
CA ALA A 156 -8.76 -2.29 -15.02
C ALA A 156 -8.94 -1.75 -16.44
N TRP A 157 -8.83 -0.44 -16.63
CA TRP A 157 -8.87 0.18 -17.94
C TRP A 157 -7.76 -0.31 -18.85
N GLN A 158 -6.51 -0.39 -18.34
CA GLN A 158 -5.37 -0.92 -19.10
C GLN A 158 -5.59 -2.37 -19.54
N VAL A 159 -6.18 -3.20 -18.69
CA VAL A 159 -6.56 -4.57 -19.02
C VAL A 159 -7.58 -4.63 -20.16
N LEU A 160 -8.53 -3.68 -20.21
CA LEU A 160 -9.54 -3.61 -21.26
C LEU A 160 -9.00 -3.07 -22.58
N THR A 161 -8.10 -2.09 -22.55
CA THR A 161 -7.58 -1.43 -23.76
C THR A 161 -6.39 -2.15 -24.39
N GLU A 162 -5.55 -2.81 -23.57
CA GLU A 162 -4.30 -3.44 -24.02
C GLU A 162 -4.24 -4.91 -23.60
N PRO A 163 -5.06 -5.79 -24.23
CA PRO A 163 -5.11 -7.21 -23.89
C PRO A 163 -3.81 -7.96 -24.27
N GLU A 164 -3.06 -7.46 -25.25
CA GLU A 164 -1.81 -8.09 -25.71
C GLU A 164 -0.60 -7.79 -24.81
N SER A 165 -0.72 -6.86 -23.86
CA SER A 165 0.37 -6.60 -22.91
C SER A 165 0.61 -7.81 -22.01
N LEU A 166 1.89 -8.15 -21.79
CA LEU A 166 2.30 -9.20 -20.86
C LEU A 166 1.70 -9.01 -19.46
N SER A 167 1.59 -7.77 -18.98
CA SER A 167 0.98 -7.49 -17.67
C SER A 167 -0.49 -7.90 -17.63
N THR A 168 -1.22 -7.65 -18.72
CA THR A 168 -2.63 -8.01 -18.86
C THR A 168 -2.79 -9.53 -18.97
N GLN A 169 -1.94 -10.20 -19.75
CA GLN A 169 -1.98 -11.66 -19.88
C GLN A 169 -1.69 -12.38 -18.55
N VAL A 170 -0.73 -11.88 -17.76
CA VAL A 170 -0.44 -12.42 -16.42
C VAL A 170 -1.60 -12.17 -15.45
N PHE A 171 -2.21 -10.98 -15.51
CA PHE A 171 -3.35 -10.65 -14.65
C PHE A 171 -4.59 -11.47 -15.00
N SER A 172 -4.92 -11.58 -16.29
CA SER A 172 -6.02 -12.39 -16.81
C SER A 172 -5.82 -13.87 -16.48
N SER A 173 -4.62 -14.43 -16.66
CA SER A 173 -4.37 -15.84 -16.32
C SER A 173 -4.53 -16.13 -14.83
N GLN A 174 -4.04 -15.25 -13.93
CA GLN A 174 -4.23 -15.46 -12.50
C GLN A 174 -5.68 -15.29 -12.03
N PHE A 175 -6.39 -14.26 -12.49
CA PHE A 175 -7.76 -13.96 -12.01
C PHE A 175 -8.84 -14.81 -12.69
N ILE A 176 -8.71 -15.12 -13.98
CA ILE A 176 -9.69 -15.96 -14.72
C ILE A 176 -9.60 -17.42 -14.26
N LEU A 177 -8.39 -17.93 -13.95
CA LEU A 177 -8.24 -19.27 -13.37
C LEU A 177 -8.81 -19.39 -11.95
N GLN A 178 -8.93 -18.28 -11.21
CA GLN A 178 -9.60 -18.27 -9.89
C GLN A 178 -11.13 -18.21 -9.98
N THR A 179 -11.70 -17.73 -11.09
CA THR A 179 -13.17 -17.65 -11.28
C THR A 179 -13.76 -18.88 -11.96
N GLN A 180 -12.93 -19.72 -12.62
CA GLN A 180 -13.34 -20.97 -13.25
C GLN A 180 -13.32 -22.20 -12.31
N VAL A 181 -13.00 -22.01 -11.02
CA VAL A 181 -13.06 -23.07 -10.00
C VAL A 181 -14.11 -22.70 -8.96
N PHE A 182 -15.36 -22.63 -9.41
CA PHE A 182 -16.57 -22.77 -8.61
C PHE A 182 -17.56 -23.63 -9.37
#